data_AF-A0A7G2M0Q3-F1
#
_entry.id   AF-A0A7G2M0Q3-F1
#
_cell.length_a   1.000
_cell.length_b   1.000
_cell.length_c   1.000
_cell.angle_alpha   90.00
_cell.angle_beta   90.00
_cell.angle_gamma   90.00
#
_symmetry.space_group_name_H-M   'P 1'
#
loop_
_entity.id
_entity.type
_entity.pdbx_description
1 polymer ?
#
loop_
_entity_poly.entity_id
_entity_poly.type
_entity_poly.pdbx_seq_one_letter_code
_entity_poly.pdbx_strand_id
1 'polypeptide(L)' 'MSRTRTAPAQSIAVYRAEQLRATDGANMGDVLSFAAELVLDDTYELDRAAEPLRLSLLTLPGDQLQLAEDTGVGSPGAN' A
#
# COMPACT_ATOMS: atom_id res chain seq x y z
N MET A 1 -36.18 -6.44 1.81
CA MET A 1 -34.91 -5.86 2.31
C MET A 1 -33.79 -6.79 1.87
N SER A 2 -33.06 -6.45 0.80
CA SER A 2 -31.92 -7.27 0.34
C SER A 2 -30.72 -6.94 1.22
N ARG A 3 -30.09 -7.96 1.83
CA ARG A 3 -28.92 -7.76 2.69
C ARG A 3 -27.73 -7.52 1.77
N THR A 4 -27.19 -6.29 1.74
CA THR A 4 -25.91 -6.03 1.07
C THR A 4 -24.87 -6.89 1.77
N ARG A 5 -24.43 -7.94 1.09
CA ARG A 5 -23.36 -8.81 1.57
C ARG A 5 -22.06 -8.18 1.12
N THR A 6 -21.20 -7.82 2.08
CA THR A 6 -19.83 -7.38 1.77
C THR A 6 -19.18 -8.43 0.88
N ALA A 7 -18.58 -7.99 -0.22
CA ALA A 7 -17.81 -8.85 -1.09
C ALA A 7 -16.71 -9.56 -0.27
N PRO A 8 -16.29 -10.78 -0.66
CA PRO A 8 -15.15 -11.42 -0.02
C PRO A 8 -13.92 -10.51 -0.11
N ALA A 9 -13.05 -10.59 0.91
CA ALA A 9 -11.81 -9.84 0.90
C ALA A 9 -10.95 -10.22 -0.32
N GLN A 10 -10.36 -9.21 -0.95
CA GLN A 10 -9.40 -9.37 -2.04
C GLN A 10 -8.00 -9.17 -1.49
N SER A 11 -7.08 -10.10 -1.78
CA SER A 11 -5.69 -9.97 -1.38
C SER A 11 -4.83 -9.49 -2.55
N ILE A 12 -4.01 -8.47 -2.29
CA ILE A 12 -3.03 -7.94 -3.23
C ILE A 12 -1.62 -7.96 -2.62
N ALA A 13 -0.61 -8.06 -3.48
CA ALA A 13 0.79 -7.89 -3.09
C ALA A 13 1.13 -6.40 -2.99
N VAL A 14 1.75 -5.99 -1.90
CA VAL A 14 2.22 -4.61 -1.69
C VAL A 14 3.66 -4.60 -1.18
N TYR A 15 4.38 -3.54 -1.50
CA TYR A 15 5.68 -3.25 -0.93
C TYR A 15 5.56 -2.06 0.02
N ARG A 16 6.32 -2.11 1.10
CA ARG A 16 6.47 -1.03 2.06
C ARG A 16 7.24 0.12 1.42
N ALA A 17 6.89 1.36 1.76
CA ALA A 17 7.60 2.53 1.25
C ALA A 17 9.10 2.48 1.58
N GLU A 18 9.46 1.92 2.75
CA GLU A 18 10.86 1.76 3.18
C GLU A 18 11.67 0.79 2.29
N GLN A 19 11.02 -0.02 1.46
CA GLN A 19 11.64 -0.92 0.48
C GLN A 19 11.94 -0.23 -0.86
N LEU A 20 11.47 1.00 -1.08
CA LEU A 20 11.82 1.81 -2.24
C LEU A 20 12.82 2.89 -1.83
N ARG A 21 13.91 3.01 -2.57
CA ARG A 21 14.97 4.02 -2.32
C ARG A 21 15.16 4.89 -3.54
N ALA A 22 15.34 6.19 -3.33
CA ALA A 22 15.73 7.11 -4.38
C ALA A 22 17.14 6.78 -4.86
N THR A 23 17.29 6.42 -6.13
CA THR A 23 18.56 6.11 -6.79
C THR A 23 19.08 7.26 -7.65
N ASP A 24 18.21 8.24 -7.95
CA ASP A 24 18.55 9.47 -8.65
C ASP A 24 17.63 10.62 -8.19
N GLY A 25 18.11 11.85 -8.31
CA GLY A 25 17.38 13.08 -7.98
C GLY A 25 17.73 13.72 -6.63
N ALA A 26 16.84 14.58 -6.14
CA ALA A 26 17.04 15.42 -4.97
C ALA A 26 17.00 14.64 -3.65
N ASN A 27 16.19 13.59 -3.56
CA ASN A 27 16.11 12.74 -2.37
C ASN A 27 17.07 11.52 -2.43
N MET A 28 18.09 11.52 -3.29
CA MET A 28 18.98 10.36 -3.48
C MET A 28 19.50 9.81 -2.15
N GLY A 29 19.28 8.51 -1.95
CA GLY A 29 19.65 7.80 -0.72
C GLY A 29 18.51 7.66 0.29
N ASP A 30 17.48 8.49 0.22
CA ASP A 30 16.31 8.40 1.10
C ASP A 30 15.33 7.32 0.63
N VAL A 31 14.48 6.86 1.55
CA VAL A 31 13.37 5.96 1.23
C VAL A 31 12.15 6.74 0.78
N LEU A 32 11.26 6.09 0.02
CA LEU A 32 9.95 6.66 -0.29
C LEU A 32 9.17 6.94 1.00
N SER A 33 8.53 8.10 1.07
CA SER A 33 7.87 8.61 2.27
C SER A 33 6.53 9.29 1.89
N PHE A 34 6.13 10.34 2.60
CA PHE A 34 4.87 11.05 2.39
C PHE A 34 4.84 11.74 1.02
N ALA A 35 3.64 11.83 0.43
CA ALA A 35 3.46 12.45 -0.88
C ALA A 35 3.93 13.91 -0.96
N ALA A 36 3.91 14.63 0.17
CA ALA A 36 4.39 16.01 0.24
C ALA A 36 5.92 16.15 0.09
N GLU A 37 6.66 15.06 0.25
CA GLU A 37 8.12 15.00 0.14
C GLU A 37 8.58 14.57 -1.26
N LEU A 38 7.65 14.27 -2.17
CA LEU A 38 7.97 13.91 -3.54
C LEU A 38 8.53 15.11 -4.31
N VAL A 39 9.69 14.90 -4.93
CA VAL A 39 10.35 15.89 -5.78
C VAL A 39 10.28 15.41 -7.24
N LEU A 40 10.08 16.37 -8.15
CA LEU A 40 10.08 16.08 -9.58
C LEU A 40 11.45 15.54 -10.01
N ASP A 41 11.44 14.60 -10.95
CA ASP A 41 12.60 13.93 -11.53
C ASP A 41 13.35 12.97 -10.57
N ASP A 42 12.85 12.74 -9.36
CA ASP A 42 13.36 11.66 -8.52
C ASP A 42 12.97 10.28 -9.09
N THR A 43 13.93 9.36 -9.10
CA THR A 43 13.71 7.96 -9.46
C THR A 43 13.88 7.07 -8.25
N TYR A 44 12.85 6.27 -7.94
CA TYR A 44 12.86 5.32 -6.83
C TYR A 44 12.89 3.89 -7.36
N GLU A 45 13.79 3.08 -6.80
CA GLU A 45 13.92 1.66 -7.12
C GLU A 45 13.52 0.79 -5.93
N LEU A 46 12.88 -0.34 -6.22
CA LEU A 46 12.59 -1.38 -5.24
C LEU A 46 13.88 -2.13 -4.90
N ASP A 47 14.12 -2.37 -3.61
CA ASP A 47 15.25 -3.22 -3.16
C ASP A 47 15.15 -4.62 -3.79
N ARG A 48 16.26 -5.15 -4.28
CA ARG A 48 16.33 -6.49 -4.88
C ARG A 48 15.96 -7.60 -3.90
N ALA A 49 16.14 -7.38 -2.60
CA ALA A 49 15.76 -8.30 -1.55
C ALA A 49 14.35 -8.03 -0.99
N ALA A 50 13.59 -7.11 -1.59
CA ALA A 50 12.25 -6.80 -1.13
C ALA A 50 11.28 -7.95 -1.40
N GLU A 51 10.68 -8.47 -0.34
CA GLU A 51 9.60 -9.44 -0.42
C GLU A 51 8.24 -8.72 -0.35
N PRO A 52 7.27 -9.09 -1.21
CA PRO A 52 5.94 -8.52 -1.17
C PRO A 52 5.17 -8.98 0.07
N LEU A 53 4.35 -8.08 0.61
CA LEU A 53 3.44 -8.35 1.73
C LEU A 53 2.01 -8.49 1.22
N ARG A 54 1.20 -9.28 1.93
CA ARG A 54 -0.23 -9.44 1.61
C ARG A 54 -1.06 -8.36 2.27
N LEU A 55 -1.69 -7.51 1.47
CA LEU A 55 -2.74 -6.59 1.90
C LEU A 55 -4.10 -7.19 1.56
N SER A 56 -4.98 -7.39 2.54
CA SER A 56 -6.35 -7.86 2.31
C SER A 56 -7.34 -6.70 2.42
N LEU A 57 -8.19 -6.51 1.42
CA LEU A 57 -9.13 -5.39 1.29
C LEU A 57 -10.57 -5.87 1.16
N LEU A 58 -11.48 -5.23 1.88
CA LEU A 58 -12.92 -5.33 1.72
C LEU A 58 -13.42 -4.14 0.90
N THR A 59 -14.23 -4.41 -0.13
CA THR A 59 -15.00 -3.37 -0.81
C THR A 59 -16.31 -3.14 -0.07
N LEU A 60 -16.46 -1.95 0.49
CA LEU A 60 -17.66 -1.49 1.18
C LEU A 60 -18.54 -0.66 0.23
N PRO A 61 -19.83 -0.44 0.55
CA PRO A 61 -20.68 0.46 -0.22
C PRO A 61 -20.12 1.88 -0.31
N GLY A 62 -20.30 2.54 -1.47
CA GLY A 62 -19.85 3.92 -1.68
C GLY A 62 -18.35 4.03 -2.02
N ASP A 63 -17.80 3.04 -2.73
CA ASP A 63 -16.39 2.98 -3.18
C ASP A 63 -15.36 3.07 -2.05
N GLN A 64 -15.79 2.71 -0.83
CA GLN A 64 -14.91 2.64 0.32
C GLN A 64 -14.14 1.31 0.33
N LEU A 65 -12.85 1.40 0.66
CA LEU A 65 -12.02 0.25 0.94
C LEU A 65 -11.76 0.19 2.44
N GLN A 66 -11.68 -1.02 2.98
CA GLN A 66 -11.30 -1.26 4.37
C GLN A 66 -10.34 -2.43 4.43
N LEU A 67 -9.32 -2.35 5.28
CA LEU A 67 -8.42 -3.47 5.55
C LEU A 67 -9.17 -4.60 6.25
N ALA A 68 -9.12 -5.81 5.68
CA ALA A 68 -9.76 -6.98 6.25
C ALA A 68 -9.04 -7.47 7.51
N GLU A 69 -9.75 -8.21 8.37
CA GLU A 69 -9.22 -8.79 9.61
C GLU A 69 -8.02 -9.73 9.39
N ASP A 70 -7.97 -10.40 8.23
CA ASP A 70 -6.91 -11.34 7.87
C ASP A 70 -5.77 -10.70 7.05
N THR A 71 -5.71 -9.37 6.97
CA THR A 71 -4.62 -8.67 6.29
C THR A 71 -3.27 -9.03 6.92
N GLY A 72 -2.23 -9.22 6.08
CA GLY A 72 -0.89 -9.53 6.56
C GLY A 72 -0.07 -8.28 6.96
N VAL A 73 -0.53 -7.10 6.55
CA VAL A 73 0.11 -5.81 6.81
C VAL A 73 -0.94 -4.70 6.94
N GLY A 74 -0.57 -3.60 7.61
CA GLY A 74 -1.47 -2.48 7.91
C GLY A 74 -2.23 -2.70 9.22
N SER A 75 -3.25 -1.89 9.44
CA SER A 75 -4.13 -2.00 10.61
C SER A 75 -5.50 -2.54 10.17
N PRO A 76 -5.91 -3.74 10.62
CA PRO A 76 -7.26 -4.24 10.38
C PRO A 76 -8.33 -3.19 10.68
N GLY A 77 -9.31 -3.06 9.79
CA GLY A 77 -10.42 -2.11 9.93
C GLY A 77 -10.12 -0.67 9.53
N ALA A 78 -8.88 -0.32 9.18
CA ALA A 78 -8.55 1.01 8.66
C ALA A 78 -9.05 1.19 7.20
N ASN A 79 -9.34 2.45 6.84
CA ASN A 79 -9.93 2.86 5.54
C ASN A 79 -8.97 3.75 4.75
#